data_AF-X1Q517-F1
#
_entry.id   AF-X1Q517-F1
#
_cell.length_a   1.000
_cell.length_b   1.000
_cell.length_c   1.000
_cell.angle_alpha   90.00
_cell.angle_beta   90.00
_cell.angle_gamma   90.00
#
_symmetry.space_group_name_H-M   'P 1'
#
loop_
_entity.id
_entity.type
_entity.pdbx_description
1 polymer ?
#
loop_
_entity_poly.entity_id
_entity_poly.type
_entity_poly.pdbx_seq_one_letter_code
_entity_poly.pdbx_strand_id
1 'polypeptide(L)'
;KLRPRVADADKIRTLIKEVNHLIKTDGSCDTLSRYGTWNTTGPADFKGILPTKNFQKTTFEYIDKIDGDAMLNRISAGKRSCPGCAIGCRHVVKAEKPYSVFPDLEGPEYESVASLGPLLFNADPVVIAKANELCNLYGMDTISTGVIISYVMECVDRGVLAEDNLGFNLKWGEGEGILKTIEIIAHRQGIGDILAGGVKAASEKIGKGSENWAMHAKGLEVPMHDPRGKKGG
;
A
#
# COMPACT_ATOMS: atom_id res chain seq x y z
N LYS A 1 6.56 -23.39 25.76
CA LYS A 1 5.97 -23.35 24.39
C LYS A 1 4.92 -24.46 24.29
N LEU A 2 3.63 -24.12 24.25
CA LEU A 2 2.55 -25.09 24.02
C LEU A 2 2.68 -25.62 22.59
N ARG A 3 3.00 -26.91 22.44
CA ARG A 3 2.88 -27.59 21.15
C ARG A 3 1.45 -28.14 21.07
N PRO A 4 0.67 -27.78 20.04
CA PRO A 4 -0.66 -28.36 19.87
C PRO A 4 -0.52 -29.89 19.76
N ARG A 5 -1.45 -30.63 20.39
CA ARG A 5 -1.51 -32.08 20.22
C ARG A 5 -1.93 -32.38 18.80
N VAL A 6 -1.17 -33.25 18.13
CA VAL A 6 -1.43 -33.70 16.77
C VAL A 6 -1.90 -35.15 16.83
N ALA A 7 -2.96 -35.49 16.10
CA ALA A 7 -3.53 -36.84 16.09
C ALA A 7 -2.57 -37.88 15.47
N ASP A 8 -1.87 -37.51 14.39
CA ASP A 8 -0.86 -38.35 13.73
C ASP A 8 0.37 -37.50 13.38
N ALA A 9 1.40 -37.59 14.22
CA ALA A 9 2.59 -36.76 14.09
C ALA A 9 3.44 -37.13 12.86
N ASP A 10 3.46 -38.41 12.47
CA ASP A 10 4.29 -38.87 11.35
C ASP A 10 3.65 -38.48 10.03
N LYS A 11 2.33 -38.62 9.91
CA LYS A 11 1.62 -38.15 8.72
C LYS A 11 1.74 -36.64 8.52
N ILE A 12 1.64 -35.84 9.60
CA ILE A 12 1.89 -34.39 9.50
C ILE A 12 3.31 -34.09 9.02
N ARG A 13 4.33 -34.78 9.54
CA ARG A 13 5.72 -34.57 9.10
C ARG A 13 5.91 -34.87 7.62
N THR A 14 5.30 -35.95 7.13
CA THR A 14 5.35 -36.31 5.70
C THR A 14 4.67 -35.24 4.84
N LEU A 15 3.46 -34.83 5.20
CA LEU A 15 2.72 -33.77 4.48
C LEU A 15 3.48 -32.44 4.47
N ILE A 16 4.11 -32.04 5.59
CA ILE A 16 4.93 -30.82 5.63
C ILE A 16 6.09 -30.89 4.63
N LYS A 17 6.75 -32.05 4.50
CA LYS A 17 7.84 -32.22 3.53
C LYS A 17 7.34 -32.12 2.10
N GLU A 18 6.23 -32.78 1.79
CA GLU A 18 5.61 -32.76 0.46
C GLU A 18 5.16 -31.34 0.07
N VAL A 19 4.42 -30.65 0.93
CA VAL A 19 3.96 -29.27 0.68
C VAL A 19 5.14 -28.31 0.55
N ASN A 20 6.16 -28.44 1.40
CA ASN A 20 7.37 -27.62 1.28
C ASN A 20 8.13 -27.88 -0.03
N HIS A 21 8.13 -29.12 -0.51
CA HIS A 21 8.72 -29.42 -1.81
C HIS A 21 7.93 -28.73 -2.92
N LEU A 22 6.60 -28.89 -2.95
CA LEU A 22 5.72 -28.25 -3.94
C LEU A 22 5.89 -26.73 -3.97
N ILE A 23 5.91 -26.08 -2.80
CA ILE A 23 6.13 -24.62 -2.68
C ILE A 23 7.49 -24.22 -3.26
N LYS A 24 8.57 -24.95 -2.92
CA LYS A 24 9.92 -24.59 -3.37
C LYS A 24 10.17 -24.85 -4.85
N THR A 25 9.36 -25.70 -5.48
CA THR A 25 9.46 -26.02 -6.91
C THR A 25 8.45 -25.26 -7.78
N ASP A 26 7.55 -24.50 -7.17
CA ASP A 26 6.57 -23.69 -7.88
C ASP A 26 7.16 -22.32 -8.25
N GLY A 27 7.17 -21.99 -9.54
CA GLY A 27 7.75 -20.74 -10.04
C GLY A 27 7.05 -19.47 -9.52
N SER A 28 5.76 -19.54 -9.20
CA SER A 28 5.05 -18.38 -8.62
C SER A 28 5.53 -18.11 -7.20
N CYS A 29 5.80 -19.16 -6.43
CA CYS A 29 6.41 -19.06 -5.10
C CYS A 29 7.85 -18.55 -5.15
N ASP A 30 8.62 -18.83 -6.20
CA ASP A 30 9.97 -18.27 -6.38
C ASP A 30 9.90 -16.74 -6.56
N THR A 31 9.00 -16.24 -7.42
CA THR A 31 8.84 -14.79 -7.60
C THR A 31 8.36 -14.10 -6.32
N LEU A 32 7.41 -14.71 -5.60
CA LEU A 32 6.89 -14.20 -4.34
C LEU A 32 7.94 -14.26 -3.23
N SER A 33 8.83 -15.26 -3.26
CA SER A 33 10.00 -15.26 -2.40
C SER A 33 10.91 -14.09 -2.77
N ARG A 34 11.41 -14.00 -4.00
CA ARG A 34 12.38 -12.96 -4.37
C ARG A 34 11.87 -11.54 -4.13
N TYR A 35 10.70 -11.24 -4.67
CA TYR A 35 10.16 -9.88 -4.72
C TYR A 35 9.13 -9.58 -3.64
N GLY A 36 8.72 -10.56 -2.83
CA GLY A 36 7.53 -10.36 -2.00
C GLY A 36 6.33 -10.10 -2.91
N THR A 37 5.34 -9.39 -2.39
CA THR A 37 4.18 -9.01 -3.21
C THR A 37 4.50 -7.93 -4.25
N TRP A 38 5.70 -7.29 -4.21
CA TRP A 38 6.15 -6.35 -5.26
C TRP A 38 6.26 -7.01 -6.64
N ASN A 39 6.24 -8.34 -6.71
CA ASN A 39 6.07 -9.08 -7.97
C ASN A 39 4.79 -8.67 -8.73
N THR A 40 3.85 -7.97 -8.09
CA THR A 40 2.57 -7.55 -8.68
C THR A 40 2.62 -6.14 -9.26
N THR A 41 3.51 -5.24 -8.78
CA THR A 41 3.50 -3.81 -9.16
C THR A 41 3.67 -3.59 -10.66
N GLY A 42 4.75 -4.08 -11.26
CA GLY A 42 5.00 -3.98 -12.70
C GLY A 42 3.96 -4.73 -13.54
N PRO A 43 3.60 -6.00 -13.22
CA PRO A 43 2.55 -6.70 -13.95
C PRO A 43 1.17 -6.07 -13.88
N ALA A 44 0.81 -5.39 -12.78
CA ALA A 44 -0.45 -4.65 -12.68
C ALA A 44 -0.47 -3.45 -13.63
N ASP A 45 0.65 -2.72 -13.72
CA ASP A 45 0.80 -1.62 -14.68
C ASP A 45 0.72 -2.11 -16.13
N PHE A 46 1.49 -3.14 -16.47
CA PHE A 46 1.50 -3.73 -17.82
C PHE A 46 0.12 -4.21 -18.27
N LYS A 47 -0.68 -4.74 -17.34
CA LYS A 47 -2.06 -5.20 -17.61
C LYS A 47 -3.08 -4.05 -17.67
N GLY A 48 -2.68 -2.81 -17.40
CA GLY A 48 -3.58 -1.66 -17.33
C GLY A 48 -4.57 -1.78 -16.18
N ILE A 49 -4.13 -2.26 -15.02
CA ILE A 49 -4.95 -2.41 -13.81
C ILE A 49 -4.33 -1.76 -12.57
N LEU A 50 -3.29 -0.94 -12.72
CA LEU A 50 -2.65 -0.21 -11.63
C LEU A 50 -3.35 1.15 -11.44
N PRO A 51 -4.11 1.37 -10.36
CA PRO A 51 -4.78 2.64 -10.15
C PRO A 51 -3.76 3.78 -9.97
N THR A 52 -3.93 4.85 -10.75
CA THR A 52 -3.07 6.02 -10.72
C THR A 52 -3.91 7.29 -10.64
N LYS A 53 -3.51 8.24 -9.77
CA LYS A 53 -4.25 9.48 -9.48
C LYS A 53 -5.72 9.22 -9.14
N ASN A 54 -6.01 8.65 -7.97
CA ASN A 54 -7.37 8.34 -7.53
C ASN A 54 -8.22 7.60 -8.60
N PHE A 55 -7.65 6.55 -9.22
CA PHE A 55 -8.29 5.77 -10.29
C PHE A 55 -8.61 6.57 -11.58
N GLN A 56 -8.06 7.77 -11.79
CA GLN A 56 -8.23 8.50 -13.05
C GLN A 56 -7.49 7.82 -14.22
N LYS A 57 -6.37 7.14 -13.94
CA LYS A 57 -5.57 6.38 -14.89
C LYS A 57 -5.39 4.94 -14.41
N THR A 58 -5.05 4.05 -15.33
CA THR A 58 -4.86 2.61 -15.10
C THR A 58 -3.41 2.14 -15.27
N THR A 59 -2.52 3.07 -15.59
CA THR A 59 -1.07 2.87 -15.73
C THR A 59 -0.33 4.04 -15.08
N PHE A 60 0.94 3.84 -14.79
CA PHE A 60 1.81 4.79 -14.13
C PHE A 60 3.09 5.00 -14.95
N GLU A 61 3.30 6.24 -15.38
CA GLU A 61 4.42 6.60 -16.28
C GLU A 61 5.81 6.47 -15.64
N TYR A 62 5.89 6.32 -14.32
CA TYR A 62 7.14 6.14 -13.56
C TYR A 62 7.24 4.77 -12.88
N ILE A 63 6.63 3.75 -13.49
CA ILE A 63 6.59 2.38 -12.95
C ILE A 63 8.00 1.81 -12.71
N ASP A 64 8.97 2.17 -13.54
CA ASP A 64 10.39 1.79 -13.46
C ASP A 64 11.07 2.26 -12.16
N LYS A 65 10.49 3.24 -11.45
CA LYS A 65 11.01 3.75 -10.18
C LYS A 65 10.53 2.98 -8.96
N ILE A 66 9.46 2.19 -9.09
CA ILE A 66 8.74 1.57 -7.96
C ILE A 66 8.36 0.10 -8.19
N ASP A 67 8.78 -0.50 -9.31
CA ASP A 67 8.60 -1.93 -9.55
C ASP A 67 9.44 -2.80 -8.58
N GLY A 68 9.30 -4.12 -8.68
CA GLY A 68 9.98 -5.04 -7.76
C GLY A 68 11.50 -4.88 -7.74
N ASP A 69 12.15 -4.66 -8.89
CA ASP A 69 13.60 -4.48 -8.95
C ASP A 69 14.00 -3.11 -8.38
N ALA A 70 13.25 -2.04 -8.67
CA ALA A 70 13.51 -0.73 -8.11
C ALA A 70 13.39 -0.72 -6.58
N MET A 71 12.35 -1.35 -6.02
CA MET A 71 12.14 -1.45 -4.58
C MET A 71 13.25 -2.26 -3.90
N LEU A 72 13.67 -3.38 -4.50
CA LEU A 72 14.81 -4.18 -4.01
C LEU A 72 16.10 -3.35 -3.96
N ASN A 73 16.39 -2.60 -5.02
CA ASN A 73 17.63 -1.84 -5.13
C ASN A 73 17.66 -0.59 -4.24
N ARG A 74 16.51 0.03 -3.98
CA ARG A 74 16.45 1.36 -3.34
C ARG A 74 16.28 1.29 -1.83
N ILE A 75 15.48 0.36 -1.33
CA ILE A 75 15.04 0.36 0.06
C ILE A 75 15.17 -0.99 0.77
N SER A 76 15.45 -2.09 0.07
CA SER A 76 15.54 -3.40 0.75
C SER A 76 16.72 -3.48 1.72
N ALA A 77 16.46 -4.02 2.91
CA ALA A 77 17.45 -4.27 3.96
C ALA A 77 17.56 -5.77 4.31
N GLY A 78 16.75 -6.62 3.68
CA GLY A 78 16.66 -8.04 3.98
C GLY A 78 15.22 -8.54 3.99
N LYS A 79 15.04 -9.76 4.49
CA LYS A 79 13.76 -10.47 4.46
C LYS A 79 13.47 -11.17 5.78
N ARG A 80 12.17 -11.30 6.10
CA ARG A 80 11.64 -12.08 7.22
C ARG A 80 10.63 -13.10 6.71
N SER A 81 10.18 -13.99 7.58
CA SER A 81 9.16 -14.99 7.25
C SER A 81 8.14 -15.11 8.37
N CYS A 82 6.89 -15.39 8.00
CA CYS A 82 5.89 -15.81 8.97
C CYS A 82 6.33 -17.13 9.64
N PRO A 83 5.93 -17.40 10.89
CA PRO A 83 6.23 -18.67 11.54
C PRO A 83 5.81 -19.88 10.70
N GLY A 84 6.78 -20.73 10.34
CA GLY A 84 6.54 -21.96 9.58
C GLY A 84 6.34 -21.78 8.07
N CYS A 85 6.44 -20.56 7.53
CA CYS A 85 6.29 -20.30 6.10
C CYS A 85 7.57 -20.63 5.32
N ALA A 86 7.45 -21.43 4.27
CA ALA A 86 8.57 -21.80 3.40
C ALA A 86 8.88 -20.77 2.29
N ILE A 87 8.01 -19.78 2.09
CA ILE A 87 8.14 -18.75 1.04
C ILE A 87 9.01 -17.58 1.51
N GLY A 88 8.70 -17.03 2.69
CA GLY A 88 9.41 -15.87 3.24
C GLY A 88 9.29 -14.60 2.38
N CYS A 89 8.07 -14.16 2.09
CA CYS A 89 7.79 -13.01 1.21
C CYS A 89 7.99 -11.64 1.86
N ARG A 90 8.16 -11.57 3.19
CA ARG A 90 8.18 -10.29 3.93
C ARG A 90 9.50 -9.58 3.72
N HIS A 91 9.44 -8.35 3.22
CA HIS A 91 10.61 -7.48 3.12
C HIS A 91 10.80 -6.65 4.37
N VAL A 92 12.06 -6.46 4.72
CA VAL A 92 12.51 -5.45 5.66
C VAL A 92 13.13 -4.33 4.85
N VAL A 93 12.74 -3.08 5.12
CA VAL A 93 13.21 -1.92 4.36
C VAL A 93 13.94 -0.92 5.25
N LYS A 94 14.82 -0.12 4.65
CA LYS A 94 15.53 0.97 5.31
C LYS A 94 15.81 2.12 4.34
N ALA A 95 15.87 3.33 4.88
CA ALA A 95 16.35 4.50 4.18
C ALA A 95 16.90 5.51 5.20
N GLU A 96 17.86 6.34 4.78
CA GLU A 96 18.41 7.42 5.62
C GLU A 96 17.96 8.80 5.14
N LYS A 97 17.82 8.99 3.82
CA LYS A 97 17.44 10.24 3.16
C LYS A 97 16.46 9.97 2.02
N PRO A 98 15.56 10.91 1.69
CA PRO A 98 15.28 12.15 2.42
C PRO A 98 14.61 11.93 3.79
N TYR A 99 14.02 10.74 4.00
CA TYR A 99 13.41 10.35 5.26
C TYR A 99 14.09 9.11 5.84
N SER A 100 14.26 9.09 7.15
CA SER A 100 14.72 7.89 7.85
C SER A 100 13.57 6.88 7.97
N VAL A 101 13.83 5.65 7.55
CA VAL A 101 12.95 4.49 7.67
C VAL A 101 13.69 3.39 8.41
N PHE A 102 13.12 2.90 9.51
CA PHE A 102 13.72 1.93 10.40
C PHE A 102 13.35 0.49 10.00
N PRO A 103 14.29 -0.46 10.04
CA PRO A 103 14.09 -1.84 9.62
C PRO A 103 13.28 -2.70 10.61
N ASP A 104 12.69 -2.10 11.64
CA ASP A 104 11.93 -2.82 12.64
C ASP A 104 10.52 -3.17 12.14
N LEU A 105 9.99 -2.35 11.23
CA LEU A 105 8.67 -2.50 10.64
C LEU A 105 8.78 -3.08 9.23
N GLU A 106 7.95 -4.09 8.95
CA GLU A 106 7.95 -4.83 7.69
C GLU A 106 7.16 -4.11 6.59
N GLY A 107 7.41 -4.51 5.33
CA GLY A 107 6.74 -3.96 4.15
C GLY A 107 7.55 -2.83 3.50
N PRO A 108 6.96 -2.05 2.58
CA PRO A 108 5.56 -2.11 2.15
C PRO A 108 5.23 -3.42 1.41
N GLU A 109 3.96 -3.84 1.42
CA GLU A 109 3.43 -4.85 0.48
C GLU A 109 2.89 -4.15 -0.79
N TYR A 110 2.55 -4.88 -1.85
CA TYR A 110 2.04 -4.33 -3.13
C TYR A 110 0.91 -3.32 -2.94
N GLU A 111 -0.09 -3.65 -2.14
CA GLU A 111 -1.22 -2.76 -1.87
C GLU A 111 -0.75 -1.44 -1.24
N SER A 112 0.21 -1.49 -0.30
CA SER A 112 0.83 -0.28 0.27
C SER A 112 1.64 0.49 -0.78
N VAL A 113 2.39 -0.19 -1.65
CA VAL A 113 3.15 0.46 -2.73
C VAL A 113 2.22 1.18 -3.71
N ALA A 114 1.16 0.52 -4.14
CA ALA A 114 0.21 1.08 -5.10
C ALA A 114 -0.64 2.22 -4.51
N SER A 115 -1.09 2.07 -3.25
CA SER A 115 -1.92 3.07 -2.56
C SER A 115 -1.15 4.32 -2.11
N LEU A 116 0.12 4.18 -1.71
CA LEU A 116 0.96 5.30 -1.23
C LEU A 116 1.92 5.83 -2.30
N GLY A 117 1.90 5.22 -3.49
CA GLY A 117 2.72 5.58 -4.65
C GLY A 117 1.85 6.06 -5.83
N PRO A 118 1.60 5.21 -6.85
CA PRO A 118 0.82 5.53 -8.06
C PRO A 118 -0.53 6.21 -7.82
N LEU A 119 -1.29 5.73 -6.83
CA LEU A 119 -2.60 6.30 -6.52
C LEU A 119 -2.50 7.79 -6.12
N LEU A 120 -1.39 8.17 -5.48
CA LEU A 120 -1.02 9.54 -5.09
C LEU A 120 -0.11 10.24 -6.11
N PHE A 121 0.17 9.59 -7.25
CA PHE A 121 1.15 10.03 -8.25
C PHE A 121 2.57 10.20 -7.71
N ASN A 122 2.91 9.46 -6.66
CA ASN A 122 4.23 9.45 -6.03
C ASN A 122 5.08 8.29 -6.58
N ALA A 123 6.29 8.62 -7.04
CA ALA A 123 7.24 7.67 -7.62
C ALA A 123 8.51 7.48 -6.75
N ASP A 124 8.50 7.93 -5.50
CA ASP A 124 9.64 7.82 -4.59
C ASP A 124 9.49 6.63 -3.62
N PRO A 125 10.28 5.55 -3.78
CA PRO A 125 10.29 4.41 -2.85
C PRO A 125 10.52 4.79 -1.39
N VAL A 126 11.30 5.84 -1.10
CA VAL A 126 11.58 6.27 0.27
C VAL A 126 10.35 6.93 0.89
N VAL A 127 9.60 7.73 0.13
CA VAL A 127 8.32 8.29 0.60
C VAL A 127 7.31 7.17 0.83
N ILE A 128 7.22 6.20 -0.08
CA ILE A 128 6.31 5.04 0.06
C ILE A 128 6.67 4.24 1.33
N ALA A 129 7.96 3.95 1.53
CA ALA A 129 8.44 3.23 2.71
C ALA A 129 8.16 4.00 4.00
N LYS A 130 8.37 5.32 3.99
CA LYS A 130 8.10 6.18 5.15
C LYS A 130 6.61 6.28 5.46
N ALA A 131 5.76 6.41 4.44
CA ALA A 131 4.31 6.43 4.60
C ALA A 131 3.80 5.09 5.16
N ASN A 132 4.33 3.96 4.68
CA ASN A 132 4.02 2.63 5.21
C ASN A 132 4.48 2.49 6.67
N GLU A 133 5.67 2.99 7.02
CA GLU A 133 6.16 3.02 8.40
C GLU A 133 5.21 3.79 9.33
N LEU A 134 4.77 4.99 8.93
CA LEU A 134 3.82 5.78 9.71
C LEU A 134 2.47 5.06 9.88
N CYS A 135 1.95 4.43 8.82
CA CYS A 135 0.72 3.64 8.92
C CYS A 135 0.89 2.48 9.91
N ASN A 136 2.02 1.76 9.85
CA ASN A 136 2.33 0.69 10.80
C ASN A 136 2.45 1.21 12.25
N LEU A 137 3.11 2.34 12.48
CA LEU A 137 3.27 2.95 13.81
C LEU A 137 1.94 3.42 14.40
N TYR A 138 1.08 4.01 13.58
CA TYR A 138 -0.22 4.54 14.01
C TYR A 138 -1.36 3.51 13.94
N GLY A 139 -1.10 2.30 13.44
CA GLY A 139 -2.11 1.24 13.32
C GLY A 139 -3.18 1.53 12.26
N MET A 140 -2.79 2.15 11.15
CA MET A 140 -3.68 2.53 10.04
C MET A 140 -3.53 1.59 8.86
N ASP A 141 -4.63 1.35 8.15
CA ASP A 141 -4.65 0.59 6.90
C ASP A 141 -4.11 1.43 5.74
N THR A 142 -3.06 0.95 5.08
CA THR A 142 -2.38 1.68 3.99
C THR A 142 -3.28 1.90 2.78
N ILE A 143 -4.18 0.96 2.46
CA ILE A 143 -5.12 1.09 1.35
C ILE A 143 -6.06 2.27 1.62
N SER A 144 -6.75 2.23 2.76
CA SER A 144 -7.72 3.26 3.14
C SER A 144 -7.04 4.62 3.31
N THR A 145 -5.83 4.65 3.90
CA THR A 145 -5.01 5.87 4.01
C THR A 145 -4.63 6.43 2.64
N GLY A 146 -4.18 5.60 1.69
CA GLY A 146 -3.87 6.04 0.33
C GLY A 146 -5.10 6.61 -0.40
N VAL A 147 -6.25 5.92 -0.30
CA VAL A 147 -7.48 6.35 -0.98
C VAL A 147 -8.05 7.64 -0.40
N ILE A 148 -8.04 7.85 0.93
CA ILE A 148 -8.49 9.13 1.49
C ILE A 148 -7.55 10.27 1.09
N ILE A 149 -6.23 10.05 1.02
CA ILE A 149 -5.28 11.08 0.58
C ILE A 149 -5.47 11.39 -0.91
N SER A 150 -5.65 10.38 -1.77
CA SER A 150 -5.90 10.59 -3.20
C SER A 150 -7.19 11.36 -3.46
N TYR A 151 -8.23 11.07 -2.66
CA TYR A 151 -9.49 11.82 -2.67
C TYR A 151 -9.28 13.29 -2.28
N VAL A 152 -8.49 13.58 -1.24
CA VAL A 152 -8.17 14.96 -0.84
C VAL A 152 -7.40 15.69 -1.94
N MET A 153 -6.38 15.04 -2.55
CA MET A 153 -5.64 15.60 -3.67
C MET A 153 -6.57 15.97 -4.84
N GLU A 154 -7.52 15.10 -5.18
CA GLU A 154 -8.52 15.40 -6.22
C GLU A 154 -9.47 16.52 -5.82
N CYS A 155 -9.89 16.60 -4.54
CA CYS A 155 -10.70 17.72 -4.05
C CYS A 155 -9.96 19.06 -4.14
N VAL A 156 -8.65 19.08 -3.90
CA VAL A 156 -7.81 20.27 -4.06
C VAL A 156 -7.71 20.65 -5.54
N ASP A 157 -7.41 19.70 -6.42
CA ASP A 157 -7.28 19.90 -7.87
C ASP A 157 -8.58 20.45 -8.49
N ARG A 158 -9.73 20.09 -7.91
CA ARG A 158 -11.07 20.52 -8.35
C ARG A 158 -11.61 21.76 -7.61
N GLY A 159 -10.83 22.33 -6.68
CA GLY A 159 -11.22 23.53 -5.93
C GLY A 159 -12.33 23.32 -4.89
N VAL A 160 -12.61 22.07 -4.50
CA VAL A 160 -13.55 21.75 -3.40
C VAL A 160 -12.90 22.03 -2.04
N LEU A 161 -11.62 21.67 -1.91
CA LEU A 161 -10.74 22.00 -0.81
C LEU A 161 -9.60 22.91 -1.30
N ALA A 162 -8.99 23.65 -0.38
CA ALA A 162 -7.79 24.44 -0.61
C ALA A 162 -6.67 24.03 0.36
N GLU A 163 -5.42 24.40 0.06
CA GLU A 163 -4.27 24.15 0.94
C GLU A 163 -4.49 24.76 2.35
N ASP A 164 -5.19 25.88 2.45
CA ASP A 164 -5.59 26.51 3.73
C ASP A 164 -6.45 25.60 4.61
N ASN A 165 -7.23 24.68 4.02
CA ASN A 165 -7.99 23.71 4.80
C ASN A 165 -7.11 22.63 5.46
N LEU A 166 -5.93 22.38 4.88
CA LEU A 166 -4.94 21.41 5.34
C LEU A 166 -3.86 22.06 6.22
N GLY A 167 -3.55 23.32 5.97
CA GLY A 167 -2.42 24.04 6.58
C GLY A 167 -1.07 23.73 5.92
N PHE A 168 -1.06 23.04 4.78
CA PHE A 168 0.14 22.72 3.99
C PHE A 168 -0.23 22.40 2.53
N ASN A 169 0.78 22.43 1.66
CA ASN A 169 0.62 22.07 0.25
C ASN A 169 0.46 20.56 0.08
N LEU A 170 -0.59 20.15 -0.63
CA LEU A 170 -0.87 18.76 -0.98
C LEU A 170 -1.22 18.65 -2.46
N LYS A 171 -0.18 18.61 -3.31
CA LYS A 171 -0.29 18.34 -4.75
C LYS A 171 -0.02 16.87 -5.05
N TRP A 172 -0.45 16.42 -6.22
CA TRP A 172 -0.11 15.10 -6.75
C TRP A 172 1.40 14.86 -6.72
N GLY A 173 1.84 13.77 -6.08
CA GLY A 173 3.24 13.39 -5.94
C GLY A 173 4.02 14.11 -4.84
N GLU A 174 3.40 15.01 -4.06
CA GLU A 174 4.10 15.80 -3.05
C GLU A 174 4.34 14.99 -1.76
N GLY A 175 5.55 14.44 -1.64
CA GLY A 175 5.91 13.52 -0.56
C GLY A 175 5.72 14.06 0.85
N GLU A 176 6.14 15.30 1.12
CA GLU A 176 5.97 15.91 2.45
C GLU A 176 4.49 16.09 2.82
N GLY A 177 3.67 16.53 1.85
CA GLY A 177 2.22 16.66 2.04
C GLY A 177 1.55 15.32 2.34
N ILE A 178 1.96 14.24 1.66
CA ILE A 178 1.47 12.88 1.92
C ILE A 178 1.75 12.49 3.37
N LEU A 179 3.01 12.61 3.82
CA LEU A 179 3.41 12.24 5.18
C LEU A 179 2.68 13.06 6.25
N LYS A 180 2.55 14.39 6.06
CA LYS A 180 1.78 15.25 6.98
C LYS A 180 0.30 14.87 7.02
N THR A 181 -0.28 14.50 5.89
CA THR A 181 -1.70 14.09 5.84
C THR A 181 -1.94 12.83 6.67
N ILE A 182 -1.02 11.85 6.61
CA ILE A 182 -1.04 10.65 7.43
C ILE A 182 -1.03 11.01 8.93
N GLU A 183 -0.15 11.93 9.35
CA GLU A 183 -0.05 12.37 10.74
C GLU A 183 -1.31 13.07 11.26
N ILE A 184 -1.87 14.03 10.49
CA ILE A 184 -3.08 14.73 10.94
C ILE A 184 -4.30 13.80 10.99
N ILE A 185 -4.37 12.78 10.13
CA ILE A 185 -5.42 11.74 10.20
C ILE A 185 -5.25 10.92 11.48
N ALA A 186 -4.04 10.40 11.72
CA ALA A 186 -3.73 9.58 12.89
C ALA A 186 -4.04 10.31 14.20
N HIS A 187 -3.77 11.63 14.24
CA HIS A 187 -3.98 12.47 15.42
C HIS A 187 -5.31 13.25 15.41
N ARG A 188 -6.17 13.05 14.40
CA ARG A 188 -7.45 13.78 14.24
C ARG A 188 -7.31 15.30 14.36
N GLN A 189 -6.27 15.87 13.76
CA GLN A 189 -5.96 17.30 13.83
C GLN A 189 -6.60 18.07 12.67
N GLY A 190 -7.33 19.15 12.98
CA GLY A 190 -7.98 19.98 11.97
C GLY A 190 -8.91 19.16 11.07
N ILE A 191 -8.73 19.28 9.75
CA ILE A 191 -9.49 18.46 8.78
C ILE A 191 -9.24 16.95 8.94
N GLY A 192 -8.12 16.55 9.56
CA GLY A 192 -7.79 15.17 9.87
C GLY A 192 -8.85 14.42 10.67
N ASP A 193 -9.64 15.10 11.52
CA ASP A 193 -10.76 14.46 12.23
C ASP A 193 -11.88 13.98 11.28
N ILE A 194 -12.16 14.77 10.24
CA ILE A 194 -13.11 14.42 9.18
C ILE A 194 -12.55 13.27 8.35
N LEU A 195 -11.29 13.38 7.93
CA LEU A 195 -10.63 12.40 7.07
C LEU A 195 -10.45 11.03 7.76
N ALA A 196 -10.25 11.01 9.08
CA ALA A 196 -10.18 9.80 9.88
C ALA A 196 -11.51 9.01 9.95
N GLY A 197 -12.59 9.49 9.32
CA GLY A 197 -13.84 8.75 9.11
C GLY A 197 -13.87 7.87 7.87
N GLY A 198 -12.82 7.88 7.04
CA GLY A 198 -12.80 7.20 5.74
C GLY A 198 -13.47 8.00 4.63
N VAL A 199 -13.25 7.62 3.37
CA VAL A 199 -13.59 8.41 2.18
C VAL A 199 -15.09 8.63 2.02
N LYS A 200 -15.91 7.64 2.40
CA LYS A 200 -17.37 7.78 2.39
C LYS A 200 -17.85 8.86 3.36
N ALA A 201 -17.49 8.77 4.64
CA ALA A 201 -17.97 9.72 5.64
C ALA A 201 -17.34 11.11 5.44
N ALA A 202 -16.07 11.17 5.01
CA ALA A 202 -15.39 12.42 4.72
C ALA A 202 -16.05 13.14 3.53
N SER A 203 -16.35 12.44 2.43
CA SER A 203 -17.00 13.04 1.27
C SER A 203 -18.41 13.55 1.57
N GLU A 204 -19.21 12.82 2.34
CA GLU A 204 -20.55 13.27 2.78
C GLU A 204 -20.47 14.56 3.63
N LYS A 205 -19.43 14.71 4.45
CA LYS A 205 -19.22 15.92 5.28
C LYS A 205 -18.66 17.10 4.48
N ILE A 206 -17.75 16.84 3.54
CA ILE A 206 -17.15 17.86 2.68
C ILE A 206 -18.17 18.37 1.65
N GLY A 207 -18.98 17.46 1.10
CA GLY A 207 -20.05 17.73 0.15
C GLY A 207 -19.54 18.31 -1.17
N LYS A 208 -20.32 19.22 -1.76
CA LYS A 208 -20.02 19.90 -3.05
C LYS A 208 -19.84 18.93 -4.23
N GLY A 209 -20.48 17.75 -4.19
CA GLY A 209 -20.39 16.74 -5.25
C GLY A 209 -19.08 15.94 -5.24
N SER A 210 -18.27 16.09 -4.19
CA SER A 210 -17.01 15.36 -4.01
C SER A 210 -17.21 13.85 -3.82
N GLU A 211 -18.41 13.42 -3.46
CA GLU A 211 -18.83 12.02 -3.37
C GLU A 211 -18.57 11.25 -4.68
N ASN A 212 -18.55 11.93 -5.83
CA ASN A 212 -18.21 11.32 -7.13
C ASN A 212 -16.75 10.89 -7.26
N TRP A 213 -15.87 11.33 -6.37
CA TRP A 213 -14.44 11.01 -6.36
C TRP A 213 -14.06 10.14 -5.15
N ALA A 214 -15.04 9.76 -4.33
CA ALA A 214 -14.86 8.90 -3.17
C ALA A 214 -14.85 7.42 -3.59
N MET A 215 -13.67 6.86 -3.82
CA MET A 215 -13.51 5.49 -4.33
C MET A 215 -13.77 4.45 -3.23
N HIS A 216 -15.02 3.99 -3.09
CA HIS A 216 -15.40 2.98 -2.10
C HIS A 216 -16.51 2.03 -2.57
N ALA A 217 -16.60 0.85 -1.95
CA ALA A 217 -17.74 -0.05 -2.03
C ALA A 217 -18.30 -0.30 -0.61
N LYS A 218 -19.57 0.07 -0.37
CA LYS A 218 -20.23 -0.03 0.95
C LYS A 218 -19.47 0.70 2.08
N GLY A 219 -18.70 1.72 1.74
CA GLY A 219 -17.91 2.51 2.70
C GLY A 219 -16.48 2.03 2.92
N LEU A 220 -16.09 0.88 2.37
CA LEU A 220 -14.70 0.44 2.37
C LEU A 220 -14.00 0.88 1.08
N GLU A 221 -12.82 1.45 1.21
CA GLU A 221 -11.98 1.93 0.12
C GLU A 221 -11.61 0.80 -0.86
N VAL A 222 -11.58 1.13 -2.16
CA VAL A 222 -11.30 0.16 -3.22
C VAL A 222 -9.83 -0.29 -3.18
N PRO A 223 -9.51 -1.60 -3.29
CA PRO A 223 -8.12 -2.09 -3.31
C PRO A 223 -7.40 -1.74 -4.61
N MET A 224 -6.09 -1.97 -4.68
CA MET A 224 -5.21 -1.44 -5.73
C MET A 224 -5.26 -2.23 -7.05
N HIS A 225 -6.45 -2.61 -7.48
CA HIS A 225 -6.71 -3.25 -8.77
C HIS A 225 -7.86 -2.55 -9.47
N ASP A 226 -7.58 -1.94 -10.62
CA ASP A 226 -8.61 -1.22 -11.36
C ASP A 226 -9.67 -2.18 -11.95
N PRO A 227 -10.95 -2.07 -11.55
CA PRO A 227 -11.99 -3.00 -11.98
C PRO A 227 -12.32 -2.88 -13.47
N ARG A 228 -11.93 -1.79 -14.15
CA ARG A 228 -12.16 -1.62 -15.59
C ARG A 228 -11.36 -2.63 -16.41
N GLY A 229 -10.16 -2.97 -15.95
CA GLY A 229 -9.28 -3.97 -16.58
C GLY A 229 -9.32 -5.35 -15.91
N LYS A 230 -9.81 -5.45 -14.66
CA LYS A 230 -9.96 -6.72 -13.93
C LYS A 230 -11.44 -7.07 -13.74
N LYS A 231 -12.09 -7.52 -14.82
CA LYS A 231 -13.47 -8.02 -14.78
C LYS A 231 -13.49 -9.35 -14.00
N GLY A 232 -14.47 -9.50 -13.10
CA GLY A 232 -14.63 -10.73 -12.31
C GLY A 232 -14.72 -11.96 -13.20
N GLY A 233 -13.91 -12.98 -12.88
CA GLY A 233 -14.02 -14.31 -13.47
C GLY A 233 -14.99 -15.20 -12.71
#